data_AF-A0A419E1Y5-F1
#
_entry.id   AF-A0A419E1Y5-F1
#
_cell.length_a   1.000
_cell.length_b   1.000
_cell.length_c   1.000
_cell.angle_alpha   90.00
_cell.angle_beta   90.00
_cell.angle_gamma   90.00
#
_symmetry.space_group_name_H-M   'P 1'
#
loop_
_entity.id
_entity.type
_entity.pdbx_description
1 polymer ?
#
loop_
_entity_poly.entity_id
_entity_poly.type
_entity_poly.pdbx_seq_one_letter_code
_entity_poly.pdbx_strand_id
1 'polypeptide(L)'
;MDVKRVLTSEEISAIVDGLNTIDHAQMELLAKMPPGKRIYPSLRASAMIRAGLRTAFKRKFPNLSLSEINMKILDYLIFMDGKYGHA
;
A
#
# COMPACT_ATOMS: atom_id res chain seq x y z
N MET A 1 -32.22 10.93 -26.99
CA MET A 1 -31.12 9.97 -27.07
C MET A 1 -29.85 10.74 -26.82
N ASP A 2 -29.15 10.45 -25.73
CA ASP A 2 -27.92 11.16 -25.39
C ASP A 2 -26.78 10.60 -26.24
N VAL A 3 -26.30 11.39 -27.19
CA VAL A 3 -25.20 10.99 -28.07
C VAL A 3 -23.93 11.08 -27.24
N LYS A 4 -23.43 9.94 -26.76
CA LYS A 4 -22.14 9.87 -26.09
C LYS A 4 -21.06 10.34 -27.06
N ARG A 5 -20.52 11.54 -26.81
CA ARG A 5 -19.37 12.07 -27.54
C ARG A 5 -18.19 11.12 -27.34
N VAL A 6 -17.63 10.64 -28.43
CA VAL A 6 -16.37 9.88 -28.43
C VAL A 6 -15.24 10.89 -28.36
N LEU A 7 -14.35 10.72 -27.38
CA LEU A 7 -13.18 11.57 -27.18
C LEU A 7 -12.07 11.18 -28.17
N THR A 8 -11.28 12.14 -28.61
CA THR A 8 -10.08 11.87 -29.41
C THR A 8 -8.94 11.32 -28.54
N SER A 9 -7.93 10.72 -29.18
CA SER A 9 -6.75 10.22 -28.47
C SER A 9 -6.02 11.31 -27.69
N GLU A 10 -5.95 12.53 -28.22
CA GLU A 10 -5.36 13.70 -27.56
C GLU A 10 -6.19 14.16 -26.36
N GLU A 11 -7.52 14.15 -26.46
CA GLU A 11 -8.42 14.48 -25.35
C GLU A 11 -8.32 13.44 -24.23
N ILE A 12 -8.27 12.16 -24.59
CA ILE A 12 -8.04 11.06 -23.63
C ILE A 12 -6.67 11.24 -22.98
N SER A 13 -5.62 11.52 -23.76
CA SER A 13 -4.26 11.73 -23.25
C SER A 13 -4.20 12.89 -22.26
N ALA A 14 -4.84 14.02 -22.56
CA ALA A 14 -4.89 15.18 -21.68
C ALA A 14 -5.70 14.93 -20.39
N ILE A 15 -6.72 14.07 -20.46
CA ILE A 15 -7.51 13.67 -19.27
C ILE A 15 -6.69 12.77 -18.35
N VAL A 16 -5.87 11.87 -18.91
CA VAL A 16 -5.07 10.93 -18.12
C VAL A 16 -3.70 11.47 -17.72
N ASP A 17 -3.27 12.59 -18.30
CA ASP A 17 -2.05 13.30 -17.93
C ASP A 17 -2.18 13.81 -16.48
N GLY A 18 -1.48 13.14 -15.56
CA GLY A 18 -1.54 13.39 -14.12
C GLY A 18 -2.48 12.49 -13.30
N LEU A 19 -3.22 11.54 -13.91
CA LEU A 19 -4.14 10.65 -13.16
C LEU A 19 -3.47 9.44 -12.50
N ASN A 20 -2.21 9.16 -12.80
CA ASN A 20 -1.24 8.36 -12.05
C ASN A 20 -0.17 7.95 -13.05
N THR A 21 1.05 8.44 -12.87
CA THR A 21 2.21 7.87 -13.56
C THR A 21 2.45 6.49 -12.96
N ILE A 22 1.67 5.49 -13.36
CA ILE A 22 2.08 4.11 -13.16
C ILE A 22 3.47 4.04 -13.77
N ASP A 23 4.47 3.81 -12.93
CA ASP A 23 5.83 3.62 -13.41
C ASP A 23 5.85 2.32 -14.21
N HIS A 24 5.56 2.44 -15.50
CA HIS A 24 5.45 1.32 -16.43
C HIS A 24 6.76 0.55 -16.49
N ALA A 25 7.90 1.22 -16.33
CA ALA A 25 9.20 0.57 -16.26
C ALA A 25 9.32 -0.30 -15.00
N GLN A 26 8.91 0.23 -13.84
CA GLN A 26 8.87 -0.56 -12.60
C GLN A 26 7.89 -1.74 -12.71
N MET A 27 6.71 -1.54 -13.28
CA MET A 27 5.70 -2.60 -13.44
C MET A 27 6.19 -3.71 -14.38
N GLU A 28 6.84 -3.37 -15.49
CA GLU A 28 7.45 -4.36 -16.38
C GLU A 28 8.58 -5.13 -15.70
N LEU A 29 9.42 -4.46 -14.92
CA LEU A 29 10.50 -5.10 -14.15
C LEU A 29 9.92 -6.06 -13.12
N LEU A 30 8.88 -5.66 -12.39
CA LEU A 30 8.19 -6.52 -11.43
C LEU A 30 7.52 -7.72 -12.13
N ALA A 31 6.89 -7.51 -13.29
CA ALA A 31 6.24 -8.59 -14.05
C ALA A 31 7.22 -9.68 -14.51
N LYS A 32 8.48 -9.30 -14.82
CA LYS A 32 9.55 -10.23 -15.19
C LYS A 32 10.11 -11.03 -14.01
N MET A 33 9.80 -10.65 -12.76
CA MET A 33 10.26 -11.37 -11.59
C MET A 33 9.39 -12.60 -11.28
N PRO A 34 10.00 -13.73 -10.84
CA PRO A 34 9.25 -14.86 -10.29
C PRO A 34 8.29 -14.41 -9.17
N PRO A 35 7.08 -14.97 -9.06
CA PRO A 35 6.07 -14.56 -8.07
C PRO A 35 6.62 -14.46 -6.64
N GLY A 36 7.44 -15.43 -6.22
CA GLY A 36 8.08 -15.42 -4.91
C GLY A 36 8.97 -14.20 -4.69
N LYS A 37 9.71 -13.75 -5.71
CA LYS A 37 10.57 -12.56 -5.61
C LYS A 37 9.79 -11.24 -5.63
N ARG A 38 8.55 -11.24 -6.15
CA ARG A 38 7.66 -10.07 -6.09
C ARG A 38 7.09 -9.85 -4.68
N ILE A 39 6.67 -10.93 -4.02
CA ILE A 39 5.91 -10.86 -2.76
C ILE A 39 6.85 -10.87 -1.53
N TYR A 40 7.96 -11.59 -1.62
CA TYR A 40 8.87 -11.78 -0.49
C TYR A 40 9.39 -10.47 0.15
N PRO A 41 9.82 -9.45 -0.61
CA PRO A 41 10.24 -8.18 -0.04
C PRO A 41 9.13 -7.50 0.79
N SER A 42 7.91 -7.46 0.26
CA SER A 42 6.75 -6.88 0.95
C SER A 42 6.42 -7.63 2.24
N LEU A 43 6.51 -8.96 2.23
CA LEU A 43 6.31 -9.78 3.44
C LEU A 43 7.39 -9.50 4.49
N ARG A 44 8.66 -9.39 4.07
CA ARG A 44 9.79 -9.08 4.96
C ARG A 44 9.65 -7.69 5.57
N ALA A 45 9.32 -6.68 4.77
CA ALA A 45 9.08 -5.32 5.24
C ALA A 45 7.93 -5.30 6.26
N SER A 46 6.81 -5.97 5.94
CA SER A 46 5.66 -6.08 6.84
C SER A 46 6.02 -6.75 8.17
N ALA A 47 6.84 -7.81 8.13
CA ALA A 47 7.29 -8.49 9.35
C ALA A 47 8.19 -7.58 10.20
N MET A 48 9.09 -6.82 9.58
CA MET A 48 9.97 -5.86 10.26
C MET A 48 9.17 -4.75 10.93
N ILE A 49 8.20 -4.15 10.22
CA ILE A 49 7.31 -3.11 10.76
C ILE A 49 6.56 -3.64 11.99
N ARG A 50 5.94 -4.83 11.88
CA ARG A 50 5.22 -5.44 12.99
C ARG A 50 6.12 -5.73 14.20
N ALA A 51 7.37 -6.15 13.97
CA ALA A 51 8.33 -6.37 15.05
C ALA A 51 8.70 -5.07 15.78
N GLY A 52 8.95 -3.99 15.03
CA GLY A 52 9.22 -2.67 15.58
C GLY A 52 8.04 -2.14 16.41
N LEU A 53 6.83 -2.19 15.85
CA LEU A 53 5.61 -1.77 16.55
C LEU A 53 5.36 -2.58 17.82
N ARG A 54 5.59 -3.90 17.77
CA ARG A 54 5.47 -4.76 18.97
C ARG A 54 6.43 -4.35 20.07
N THR A 55 7.68 -4.07 19.74
CA THR A 55 8.66 -3.59 20.72
C THR A 55 8.25 -2.25 21.31
N ALA A 56 7.82 -1.31 20.48
CA ALA A 56 7.37 0.02 20.93
C ALA A 56 6.13 -0.09 21.83
N PHE A 57 5.14 -0.90 21.45
CA PHE A 57 3.90 -1.03 22.20
C PHE A 57 4.06 -1.82 23.49
N LYS A 58 4.94 -2.83 23.54
CA LYS A 58 5.29 -3.49 24.81
C LYS A 58 5.90 -2.50 25.82
N ARG A 59 6.73 -1.56 25.36
CA ARG A 59 7.30 -0.51 26.22
C ARG A 59 6.24 0.49 26.67
N LYS A 60 5.33 0.88 25.77
CA LYS A 60 4.28 1.87 26.06
C LYS A 60 3.14 1.31 26.91
N PHE A 61 2.84 0.02 26.77
CA PHE A 61 1.72 -0.66 27.43
C PHE A 61 2.21 -1.95 28.10
N PRO A 62 3.04 -1.85 29.17
CA PRO A 62 3.71 -3.00 29.76
C PRO A 62 2.76 -4.03 30.39
N ASN A 63 1.55 -3.61 30.76
CA ASN A 63 0.55 -4.47 31.41
C ASN A 63 -0.33 -5.25 30.42
N LEU A 64 -0.19 -5.01 29.12
CA LEU A 64 -0.98 -5.72 28.11
C LEU A 64 -0.34 -7.05 27.73
N SER A 65 -1.19 -8.04 27.52
CA SER A 65 -0.82 -9.32 26.94
C SER A 65 -0.32 -9.14 25.50
N LEU A 66 0.36 -10.16 24.97
CA LEU A 66 0.82 -10.15 23.58
C LEU A 66 -0.35 -10.03 22.58
N SER A 67 -1.49 -10.65 22.87
CA SER A 67 -2.68 -10.59 22.02
C SER A 67 -3.25 -9.17 21.96
N GLU A 68 -3.36 -8.48 23.11
CA GLU A 68 -3.82 -7.09 23.16
C GLU A 68 -2.84 -6.14 22.47
N ILE A 69 -1.53 -6.38 22.60
CA ILE A 69 -0.51 -5.64 21.84
C ILE A 69 -0.70 -5.85 20.33
N ASN A 70 -0.94 -7.09 19.88
CA ASN A 70 -1.18 -7.36 18.46
C ASN A 70 -2.44 -6.65 17.95
N MET A 71 -3.50 -6.56 18.76
CA MET A 71 -4.70 -5.79 18.40
C MET A 71 -4.40 -4.31 18.25
N LYS A 72 -3.61 -3.72 19.16
CA LYS A 72 -3.17 -2.32 19.00
C LYS A 72 -2.36 -2.09 17.73
N ILE A 73 -1.50 -3.05 17.36
CA ILE A 73 -0.74 -2.97 16.10
C ILE A 73 -1.69 -2.97 14.90
N LEU A 74 -2.71 -3.83 14.91
CA LEU A 74 -3.71 -3.89 13.86
C LEU A 74 -4.47 -2.55 13.75
N ASP A 75 -5.00 -2.04 14.86
CA ASP A 75 -5.72 -0.76 14.91
C ASP A 75 -4.86 0.39 14.36
N TYR A 76 -3.58 0.43 14.75
CA TYR A 76 -2.64 1.43 14.27
C TYR A 76 -2.42 1.34 12.76
N LEU A 77 -2.24 0.14 12.22
CA LEU A 77 -2.04 -0.04 10.78
C LEU A 77 -3.29 0.34 9.98
N ILE A 78 -4.49 0.00 10.46
CA ILE A 78 -5.76 0.42 9.85
C ILE A 78 -5.88 1.95 9.86
N PHE A 79 -5.54 2.59 10.98
CA PHE A 79 -5.55 4.05 11.08
C PHE A 79 -4.56 4.70 10.10
N MET A 80 -3.33 4.17 10.01
CA MET A 80 -2.32 4.69 9.08
C MET A 80 -2.75 4.54 7.62
N ASP A 81 -3.35 3.41 7.27
CA ASP A 81 -3.92 3.19 5.94
C ASP A 81 -5.04 4.19 5.64
N GLY A 82 -6.00 4.38 6.56
CA GLY A 82 -7.07 5.36 6.36
C GLY A 82 -6.60 6.83 6.33
N LYS A 83 -5.48 7.15 6.99
CA LYS A 83 -4.95 8.52 7.07
C LYS A 83 -4.03 8.89 5.90
N TYR A 84 -3.28 7.92 5.36
CA TYR A 84 -2.24 8.17 4.36
C TYR A 84 -2.43 7.36 3.07
N GLY A 85 -3.42 6.46 3.02
CA GLY A 85 -3.76 5.66 1.86
C GLY A 85 -4.56 6.47 0.85
N HIS A 86 -3.86 7.35 0.11
CA HIS A 86 -4.16 7.88 -1.23
C HIS A 86 -2.97 8.80 -1.59
N ALA A 87 -1.83 8.20 -1.89
CA ALA A 87 -0.71 8.85 -2.56
C ALA A 87 -0.34 8.00 -3.78
#